data_AF-A0A934DHE1-F1
#
_entry.id   AF-A0A934DHE1-F1
#
_cell.length_a   1.000
_cell.length_b   1.000
_cell.length_c   1.000
_cell.angle_alpha   90.00
_cell.angle_beta   90.00
_cell.angle_gamma   90.00
#
_symmetry.space_group_name_H-M   'P 1'
#
loop_
_entity.id
_entity.type
_entity.pdbx_description
1 polymer ?
#
loop_
_entity_poly.entity_id
_entity_poly.type
_entity_poly.pdbx_seq_one_letter_code
_entity_poly.pdbx_strand_id
1 'polypeptide(L)'
;MIFQDFKLFDTHLHIIDNRFPLLPNNGYLPEIFTCDDYLERMKGYNLAGGAIVSGSFQAFDQGYLLDALKRLGPAFVGVTQLPATVSDDELLALNSAGVRAVRFNLKRGGSEEIRHLDSMARRVYELAGWHVELYVDSKELLALYETLAALPAVSIDHLGLSGEGFGTLLRLVERGAHVKATGFGRVDFDVKTALEALFAANPDALMFGSDLPSTRAPRPYTDDDFALIIETLGDERARKVLHDNAARFYHPEESAIS
;
A
#
# COMPACT_ATOMS: atom_id res chain seq x y z
N MET A 1 -15.49 -12.61 18.18
CA MET A 1 -14.15 -12.43 17.62
C MET A 1 -14.15 -13.07 16.25
N ILE A 2 -14.25 -12.24 15.20
CA ILE A 2 -14.51 -12.65 13.81
C ILE A 2 -13.21 -12.58 12.97
N PHE A 3 -12.16 -11.91 13.45
CA PHE A 3 -10.98 -11.58 12.65
C PHE A 3 -10.12 -12.78 12.26
N GLN A 4 -10.11 -13.84 13.08
CA GLN A 4 -9.35 -15.06 12.78
C GLN A 4 -9.99 -15.89 11.65
N ASP A 5 -11.29 -15.69 11.38
CA ASP A 5 -12.01 -16.39 10.32
C ASP A 5 -11.67 -15.86 8.92
N PHE A 6 -10.99 -14.71 8.86
CA PHE A 6 -10.57 -14.05 7.63
C PHE A 6 -9.07 -13.97 7.56
N LYS A 7 -8.48 -14.71 6.63
CA LYS A 7 -7.07 -14.58 6.27
C LYS A 7 -6.81 -13.12 5.84
N LEU A 8 -5.71 -12.55 6.30
CA LEU A 8 -5.37 -11.15 6.10
C LEU A 8 -4.00 -11.00 5.43
N PHE A 9 -3.96 -10.24 4.34
CA PHE A 9 -2.74 -9.64 3.81
C PHE A 9 -2.82 -8.12 4.04
N ASP A 10 -2.00 -7.58 4.93
CA ASP A 10 -2.01 -6.15 5.27
C ASP A 10 -1.24 -5.34 4.21
N THR A 11 -1.92 -4.75 3.23
CA THR A 11 -1.26 -4.07 2.11
C THR A 11 -0.65 -2.71 2.43
N HIS A 12 -0.77 -2.20 3.66
CA HIS A 12 -0.19 -0.90 3.98
C HIS A 12 0.18 -0.84 5.46
N LEU A 13 1.46 -1.01 5.76
CA LEU A 13 2.02 -0.71 7.08
C LEU A 13 3.38 -0.05 6.94
N HIS A 14 3.81 0.63 8.00
CA HIS A 14 5.14 1.21 8.09
C HIS A 14 5.89 0.55 9.24
N ILE A 15 7.17 0.26 9.03
CA ILE A 15 8.11 -0.06 10.11
C ILE A 15 9.01 1.15 10.31
N ILE A 16 9.05 1.65 11.55
CA ILE A 16 9.85 2.81 11.95
C ILE A 16 10.81 2.34 13.03
N ASP A 17 12.08 2.24 12.68
CA ASP A 17 13.12 1.71 13.55
C ASP A 17 14.29 2.70 13.61
N ASN A 18 14.64 3.12 14.82
CA ASN A 18 15.66 4.14 15.05
C ASN A 18 17.11 3.63 14.84
N ARG A 19 17.29 2.32 14.58
CA ARG A 19 18.58 1.76 14.13
C ARG A 19 18.95 2.25 12.73
N PHE A 20 17.98 2.73 11.94
CA PHE A 20 18.15 3.20 10.58
C PHE A 20 17.89 4.72 10.47
N PRO A 21 18.44 5.39 9.44
CA PRO A 21 18.24 6.82 9.27
C PRO A 21 16.76 7.20 9.09
N LEU A 22 16.33 8.23 9.82
CA LEU A 22 15.03 8.88 9.65
C LEU A 22 15.23 10.37 9.40
N LEU A 23 14.64 10.88 8.33
CA LEU A 23 14.71 12.28 7.91
C LEU A 23 13.37 12.97 8.18
N PRO A 24 13.34 14.10 8.91
CA PRO A 24 12.11 14.87 9.08
C PRO A 24 11.54 15.31 7.72
N ASN A 25 10.27 15.01 7.47
CA ASN A 25 9.54 15.46 6.28
C ASN A 25 8.54 16.54 6.71
N ASN A 26 8.64 17.77 6.20
CA ASN A 26 7.80 18.90 6.62
C ASN A 26 7.74 19.09 8.15
N GLY A 27 8.89 18.93 8.82
CA GLY A 27 9.03 19.10 10.27
C GLY A 27 8.49 17.95 11.13
N TYR A 28 8.02 16.86 10.53
CA TYR A 28 7.52 15.71 11.28
C TYR A 28 8.47 14.51 11.16
N LEU A 29 8.73 13.91 12.32
CA LEU A 29 9.44 12.65 12.51
C LEU A 29 8.48 11.70 13.24
N PRO A 30 8.29 10.46 12.78
CA PRO A 30 7.37 9.52 13.41
C PRO A 30 7.91 8.97 14.73
N GLU A 31 7.00 8.49 15.58
CA GLU A 31 7.35 7.65 16.73
C GLU A 31 7.81 6.26 16.26
N ILE A 32 8.60 5.58 17.09
CA ILE A 32 9.11 4.23 16.81
C ILE A 32 7.94 3.24 16.72
N PHE A 33 7.99 2.36 15.73
CA PHE A 33 7.04 1.27 15.55
C PHE A 33 7.75 0.13 14.81
N THR A 34 8.26 -0.83 15.57
CA THR A 34 9.12 -1.92 15.08
C THR A 34 8.31 -3.10 14.53
N CYS A 35 8.99 -4.07 13.92
CA CYS A 35 8.35 -5.33 13.53
C CYS A 35 7.69 -6.06 14.71
N ASP A 36 8.27 -5.98 15.90
CA ASP A 36 7.72 -6.65 17.09
C ASP A 36 6.44 -5.94 17.57
N ASP A 37 6.42 -4.61 17.52
CA ASP A 37 5.23 -3.81 17.83
C ASP A 37 4.09 -4.14 16.85
N TYR A 38 4.42 -4.27 15.56
CA TYR A 38 3.46 -4.67 14.53
C TYR A 38 2.90 -6.07 14.78
N LEU A 39 3.76 -7.07 15.04
CA LEU A 39 3.33 -8.45 15.29
C LEU A 39 2.46 -8.55 16.54
N GLU A 40 2.81 -7.85 17.63
CA GLU A 40 1.98 -7.83 18.83
C GLU A 40 0.64 -7.14 18.56
N ARG A 41 0.62 -6.02 17.82
CA ARG A 41 -0.62 -5.33 17.42
C ARG A 41 -1.55 -6.21 16.57
N MET A 42 -0.97 -7.09 15.76
CA MET A 42 -1.69 -7.96 14.82
C MET A 42 -1.97 -9.37 15.36
N LYS A 43 -1.59 -9.70 16.59
CA LYS A 43 -1.77 -11.02 17.22
C LYS A 43 -3.21 -11.55 17.21
N GLY A 44 -4.19 -10.65 17.20
CA GLY A 44 -5.61 -10.99 17.12
C GLY A 44 -6.13 -11.34 15.72
N TYR A 45 -5.34 -11.16 14.67
CA TYR A 45 -5.70 -11.38 13.27
C TYR A 45 -5.12 -12.70 12.72
N ASN A 46 -5.76 -13.27 11.71
CA ASN A 46 -5.18 -14.34 10.90
C ASN A 46 -4.24 -13.74 9.84
N LEU A 47 -3.13 -13.16 10.32
CA LEU A 47 -2.15 -12.47 9.50
C LEU A 47 -1.36 -13.48 8.66
N ALA A 48 -1.42 -13.32 7.35
CA ALA A 48 -0.79 -14.21 6.39
C ALA A 48 0.25 -13.52 5.50
N GLY A 49 0.56 -12.25 5.75
CA GLY A 49 1.51 -11.46 4.99
C GLY A 49 1.15 -9.97 5.02
N GLY A 50 1.93 -9.17 4.30
CA GLY A 50 1.67 -7.74 4.20
C GLY A 50 2.68 -7.01 3.33
N ALA A 51 2.40 -5.74 3.04
CA ALA A 51 3.28 -4.85 2.31
C ALA A 51 3.81 -3.75 3.24
N ILE A 52 5.12 -3.76 3.46
CA ILE A 52 5.84 -2.75 4.23
C ILE A 52 6.15 -1.60 3.29
N VAL A 53 5.54 -0.45 3.56
CA VAL A 53 5.57 0.72 2.69
C VAL A 53 6.58 1.73 3.23
N SER A 54 7.49 2.22 2.38
CA SER A 54 8.36 3.33 2.72
C SER A 54 7.55 4.60 2.99
N GLY A 55 7.78 5.16 4.17
CA GLY A 55 7.31 6.48 4.55
C GLY A 55 8.20 7.58 3.97
N SER A 56 7.67 8.80 3.85
CA SER A 56 8.45 9.95 3.38
C SER A 56 9.65 10.28 4.27
N PHE A 57 9.64 9.83 5.53
CA PHE A 57 10.72 9.98 6.49
C PHE A 57 11.89 9.00 6.30
N GLN A 58 11.77 8.00 5.43
CA GLN A 58 12.87 7.08 5.08
C GLN A 58 13.62 7.49 3.81
N ALA A 59 13.07 8.44 3.05
CA ALA A 59 13.60 8.85 1.75
C ALA A 59 13.97 7.64 0.88
N PHE A 60 15.24 7.51 0.47
CA PHE A 60 15.75 6.39 -0.33
C PHE A 60 16.50 5.32 0.47
N ASP A 61 16.47 5.36 1.81
CA ASP A 61 17.08 4.30 2.62
C ASP A 61 16.35 2.97 2.42
N GLN A 62 17.11 1.92 2.11
CA GLN A 62 16.60 0.55 1.95
C GLN A 62 16.92 -0.33 3.16
N GLY A 63 17.81 0.12 4.06
CA GLY A 63 18.35 -0.71 5.13
C GLY A 63 17.26 -1.22 6.08
N TYR A 64 16.37 -0.33 6.51
CA TYR A 64 15.27 -0.70 7.40
C TYR A 64 14.29 -1.68 6.74
N LEU A 65 14.01 -1.49 5.44
CA LEU A 65 13.04 -2.29 4.69
C LEU A 65 13.56 -3.71 4.52
N LEU A 66 14.83 -3.86 4.12
CA LEU A 66 15.47 -5.16 3.95
C LEU A 66 15.58 -5.93 5.28
N ASP A 67 15.89 -5.24 6.39
CA ASP A 67 15.88 -5.85 7.73
C ASP A 67 14.46 -6.32 8.11
N ALA A 68 13.45 -5.48 7.88
CA ALA A 68 12.06 -5.81 8.20
C ALA A 68 11.53 -6.99 7.39
N LEU A 69 11.80 -7.05 6.08
CA LEU A 69 11.41 -8.18 5.21
C LEU A 69 12.06 -9.49 5.69
N LYS A 70 13.35 -9.45 6.05
CA LYS A 70 14.03 -10.62 6.60
C LYS A 70 13.42 -11.10 7.92
N ARG A 71 12.99 -10.18 8.79
CA ARG A 71 12.40 -10.50 10.10
C ARG A 71 10.97 -11.03 10.00
N LEU A 72 10.15 -10.41 9.14
CA LEU A 72 8.73 -10.72 9.00
C LEU A 72 8.49 -11.93 8.08
N GLY A 73 9.45 -12.25 7.21
CA GLY A 73 9.47 -13.48 6.42
C GLY A 73 8.90 -13.32 5.01
N PRO A 74 8.92 -14.42 4.22
CA PRO A 74 8.69 -14.40 2.76
C PRO A 74 7.27 -13.98 2.34
N ALA A 75 6.30 -14.06 3.27
CA ALA A 75 4.95 -13.61 3.03
C ALA A 75 4.79 -12.07 3.08
N PHE A 76 5.83 -11.35 3.50
CA PHE A 76 5.89 -9.89 3.48
C PHE A 76 6.68 -9.38 2.28
N VAL A 77 6.21 -8.27 1.71
CA VAL A 77 6.81 -7.62 0.55
C VAL A 77 7.11 -6.16 0.83
N GLY A 78 8.05 -5.59 0.09
CA GLY A 78 8.43 -4.19 0.20
C GLY A 78 7.79 -3.32 -0.88
N VAL A 79 7.33 -2.13 -0.48
CA VAL A 79 7.02 -1.02 -1.38
C VAL A 79 7.97 0.12 -1.04
N THR A 80 8.92 0.41 -1.92
CA THR A 80 10.03 1.31 -1.61
C THR A 80 9.93 2.66 -2.32
N GLN A 81 10.80 3.61 -1.98
CA GLN A 81 11.09 4.80 -2.79
C GLN A 81 12.50 4.66 -3.33
N LEU A 82 12.70 5.01 -4.61
CA LEU A 82 13.99 4.93 -5.28
C LEU A 82 14.19 6.16 -6.17
N PRO A 83 15.43 6.62 -6.35
CA PRO A 83 15.71 7.66 -7.34
C PRO A 83 15.53 7.09 -8.76
N ALA A 84 15.16 7.93 -9.72
CA ALA A 84 15.02 7.56 -11.13
C ALA A 84 16.34 7.03 -11.72
N THR A 85 17.47 7.38 -11.11
CA THR A 85 18.82 6.93 -11.46
C THR A 85 19.20 5.57 -10.88
N VAL A 86 18.33 4.92 -10.09
CA VAL A 86 18.58 3.56 -9.57
C VAL A 86 18.94 2.63 -10.72
N SER A 87 19.90 1.74 -10.53
CA SER A 87 20.36 0.79 -11.56
C SER A 87 19.41 -0.41 -11.71
N ASP A 88 19.47 -1.10 -12.85
CA ASP A 88 18.70 -2.34 -13.05
C ASP A 88 19.14 -3.44 -12.07
N ASP A 89 20.45 -3.54 -11.81
CA ASP A 89 21.01 -4.50 -10.86
C ASP A 89 20.48 -4.27 -9.44
N GLU A 90 20.37 -3.00 -9.00
CA GLU A 90 19.76 -2.67 -7.71
C GLU A 90 18.27 -3.02 -7.66
N LEU A 91 17.51 -2.76 -8.73
CA LEU A 91 16.10 -3.15 -8.82
C LEU A 91 15.92 -4.67 -8.70
N LEU A 92 16.75 -5.43 -9.40
CA LEU A 92 16.72 -6.90 -9.36
C LEU A 92 17.16 -7.43 -7.98
N ALA A 93 18.17 -6.82 -7.35
CA ALA A 93 18.59 -7.18 -6.00
C ALA A 93 17.47 -6.94 -4.96
N LEU A 94 16.78 -5.79 -5.06
CA LEU A 94 15.62 -5.49 -4.22
C LEU A 94 14.47 -6.46 -4.49
N ASN A 95 14.25 -6.85 -5.75
CA ASN A 95 13.23 -7.83 -6.11
C ASN A 95 13.51 -9.20 -5.46
N SER A 96 14.76 -9.67 -5.53
CA SER A 96 15.19 -10.90 -4.85
C SER A 96 15.07 -10.82 -3.32
N ALA A 97 15.05 -9.62 -2.75
CA ALA A 97 14.85 -9.42 -1.32
C ALA A 97 13.36 -9.27 -0.91
N GLY A 98 12.43 -9.37 -1.86
CA GLY A 98 10.98 -9.30 -1.59
C GLY A 98 10.33 -7.94 -1.89
N VAL A 99 11.04 -6.98 -2.48
CA VAL A 99 10.41 -5.72 -2.95
C VAL A 99 9.58 -6.00 -4.20
N ARG A 100 8.40 -5.37 -4.28
CA ARG A 100 7.41 -5.60 -5.35
C ARG A 100 6.84 -4.31 -5.96
N ALA A 101 7.23 -3.14 -5.46
CA ALA A 101 6.75 -1.87 -5.96
C ALA A 101 7.63 -0.69 -5.59
N VAL A 102 7.48 0.39 -6.37
CA VAL A 102 7.99 1.72 -6.04
C VAL A 102 6.84 2.69 -5.78
N ARG A 103 6.98 3.55 -4.77
CA ARG A 103 5.98 4.51 -4.33
C ARG A 103 6.34 5.94 -4.75
N PHE A 104 5.35 6.64 -5.29
CA PHE A 104 5.37 8.08 -5.53
C PHE A 104 4.46 8.79 -4.54
N ASN A 105 5.04 9.69 -3.73
CA ASN A 105 4.29 10.46 -2.74
C ASN A 105 4.05 11.89 -3.25
N LEU A 106 2.91 12.13 -3.90
CA LEU A 106 2.58 13.45 -4.44
C LEU A 106 2.00 14.37 -3.37
N LYS A 107 1.32 13.81 -2.36
CA LYS A 107 0.66 14.60 -1.32
C LYS A 107 1.62 15.30 -0.34
N ARG A 108 2.78 14.70 -0.04
CA ARG A 108 3.70 15.18 1.00
C ARG A 108 5.08 15.57 0.49
N GLY A 109 5.29 15.53 -0.83
CA GLY A 109 6.61 15.68 -1.43
C GLY A 109 7.40 14.39 -1.24
N GLY A 110 7.32 13.51 -2.23
CA GLY A 110 8.10 12.30 -2.33
C GLY A 110 9.53 12.60 -2.73
N SER A 111 10.40 11.61 -2.54
CA SER A 111 11.81 11.77 -2.88
C SER A 111 12.06 11.82 -4.39
N GLU A 112 11.12 11.32 -5.20
CA GLU A 112 11.19 11.35 -6.67
C GLU A 112 10.03 12.14 -7.30
N GLU A 113 10.30 12.74 -8.47
CA GLU A 113 9.38 13.66 -9.12
C GLU A 113 8.40 12.97 -10.08
N ILE A 114 7.17 13.49 -10.15
CA ILE A 114 6.07 12.97 -11.00
C ILE A 114 6.44 12.85 -12.48
N ARG A 115 7.37 13.67 -12.99
CA ARG A 115 7.85 13.59 -14.38
C ARG A 115 8.53 12.26 -14.72
N HIS A 116 9.00 11.53 -13.72
CA HIS A 116 9.64 10.22 -13.86
C HIS A 116 8.65 9.05 -13.70
N LEU A 117 7.39 9.31 -13.38
CA LEU A 117 6.40 8.26 -13.07
C LEU A 117 6.22 7.27 -14.23
N ASP A 118 5.93 7.75 -15.46
CA ASP A 118 5.64 6.85 -16.58
C ASP A 118 6.85 5.98 -16.96
N SER A 119 8.03 6.59 -17.09
CA SER A 119 9.24 5.85 -17.47
C SER A 119 9.65 4.86 -16.39
N MET A 120 9.57 5.24 -15.11
CA MET A 120 9.89 4.37 -14.00
C MET A 120 8.88 3.23 -13.88
N ALA A 121 7.58 3.51 -13.99
CA ALA A 121 6.52 2.51 -13.92
C ALA A 121 6.68 1.42 -14.99
N ARG A 122 6.97 1.80 -16.23
CA ARG A 122 7.22 0.85 -17.32
C ARG A 122 8.47 0.03 -17.07
N ARG A 123 9.56 0.68 -16.63
CA ARG A 123 10.85 0.01 -16.37
C ARG A 123 10.76 -1.01 -15.24
N VAL A 124 10.18 -0.66 -14.08
CA VAL A 124 10.09 -1.58 -12.93
C VAL A 124 9.14 -2.75 -13.23
N TYR A 125 8.09 -2.50 -14.04
CA TYR A 125 7.20 -3.56 -14.51
C TYR A 125 7.91 -4.51 -15.48
N GLU A 126 8.64 -3.99 -16.47
CA GLU A 126 9.37 -4.82 -17.45
C GLU A 126 10.45 -5.68 -16.80
N LEU A 127 11.23 -5.13 -15.86
CA LEU A 127 12.36 -5.81 -15.23
C LEU A 127 11.94 -6.81 -14.15
N ALA A 128 10.92 -6.48 -13.35
CA ALA A 128 10.63 -7.19 -12.12
C ALA A 128 9.13 -7.45 -11.88
N GLY A 129 8.24 -7.04 -12.81
CA GLY A 129 6.80 -7.17 -12.65
C GLY A 129 6.21 -6.24 -11.58
N TRP A 130 6.95 -5.21 -11.15
CA TRP A 130 6.52 -4.31 -10.10
C TRP A 130 5.41 -3.37 -10.58
N HIS A 131 4.56 -2.96 -9.65
CA HIS A 131 3.65 -1.83 -9.85
C HIS A 131 4.23 -0.53 -9.29
N VAL A 132 3.59 0.57 -9.65
CA VAL A 132 3.77 1.84 -8.94
C VAL A 132 2.63 2.11 -7.99
N GLU A 133 2.97 2.59 -6.79
CA GLU A 133 2.03 2.97 -5.75
C GLU A 133 1.98 4.49 -5.62
N LEU A 134 0.78 5.08 -5.59
CA LEU A 134 0.61 6.52 -5.49
C LEU A 134 -0.08 6.93 -4.19
N TYR A 135 0.61 7.75 -3.42
CA TYR A 135 -0.03 8.57 -2.39
C TYR A 135 -0.36 9.95 -2.97
N VAL A 136 -1.61 10.08 -3.45
CA VAL A 136 -2.12 11.23 -4.19
C VAL A 136 -3.53 11.59 -3.71
N ASP A 137 -3.88 12.87 -3.74
CA ASP A 137 -5.25 13.33 -3.53
C ASP A 137 -6.06 13.10 -4.80
N SER A 138 -7.25 12.50 -4.70
CA SER A 138 -8.07 12.17 -5.86
C SER A 138 -8.39 13.38 -6.75
N LYS A 139 -8.38 14.59 -6.20
CA LYS A 139 -8.56 15.86 -6.95
C LYS A 139 -7.53 16.04 -8.06
N GLU A 140 -6.35 15.47 -7.87
CA GLU A 140 -5.22 15.56 -8.79
C GLU A 140 -5.24 14.45 -9.85
N LEU A 141 -6.03 13.38 -9.66
CA LEU A 141 -6.05 12.23 -10.56
C LEU A 141 -6.54 12.58 -11.96
N LEU A 142 -7.37 13.60 -12.13
CA LEU A 142 -7.89 13.98 -13.45
C LEU A 142 -6.74 14.38 -14.40
N ALA A 143 -5.73 15.08 -13.90
CA ALA A 143 -4.58 15.50 -14.69
C ALA A 143 -3.66 14.32 -15.05
N LEU A 144 -3.68 13.25 -14.25
CA LEU A 144 -2.84 12.06 -14.43
C LEU A 144 -3.57 10.90 -15.12
N TYR A 145 -4.87 11.06 -15.40
CA TYR A 145 -5.76 9.96 -15.79
C TYR A 145 -5.24 9.17 -16.99
N GLU A 146 -4.90 9.85 -18.09
CA GLU A 146 -4.43 9.18 -19.32
C GLU A 146 -3.12 8.42 -19.09
N THR A 147 -2.20 9.00 -18.32
CA THR A 147 -0.94 8.32 -17.96
C THR A 147 -1.25 7.08 -17.13
N LEU A 148 -1.98 7.22 -16.02
CA LEU A 148 -2.25 6.13 -15.08
C LEU A 148 -3.06 4.99 -15.73
N ALA A 149 -4.04 5.32 -16.58
CA ALA A 149 -4.83 4.34 -17.31
C ALA A 149 -4.02 3.55 -18.35
N ALA A 150 -2.88 4.08 -18.79
CA ALA A 150 -1.97 3.45 -19.75
C ALA A 150 -0.77 2.74 -19.09
N LEU A 151 -0.66 2.79 -17.76
CA LEU A 151 0.39 2.09 -17.02
C LEU A 151 0.06 0.59 -16.88
N PRO A 152 1.07 -0.28 -16.83
CA PRO A 152 0.85 -1.72 -16.76
C PRO A 152 0.29 -2.20 -15.42
N ALA A 153 0.67 -1.56 -14.31
CA ALA A 153 0.16 -1.85 -12.98
C ALA A 153 0.30 -0.63 -12.06
N VAL A 154 -0.79 -0.26 -11.38
CA VAL A 154 -0.85 0.91 -10.50
C VAL A 154 -1.73 0.61 -9.28
N SER A 155 -1.33 1.12 -8.10
CA SER A 155 -2.17 1.15 -6.90
C SER A 155 -2.30 2.58 -6.36
N ILE A 156 -3.49 2.91 -5.85
CA ILE A 156 -3.79 4.22 -5.23
C ILE A 156 -4.03 4.03 -3.72
N ASP A 157 -3.32 4.81 -2.91
CA ASP A 157 -3.42 4.75 -1.46
C ASP A 157 -4.72 5.36 -0.91
N HIS A 158 -5.15 4.83 0.24
CA HIS A 158 -6.16 5.42 1.13
C HIS A 158 -7.47 5.85 0.44
N LEU A 159 -8.01 5.00 -0.42
CA LEU A 159 -9.24 5.26 -1.19
C LEU A 159 -9.21 6.57 -2.01
N GLY A 160 -8.03 7.12 -2.29
CA GLY A 160 -7.88 8.41 -2.99
C GLY A 160 -8.14 9.66 -2.13
N LEU A 161 -8.27 9.54 -0.81
CA LEU A 161 -8.43 10.64 0.17
C LEU A 161 -9.72 11.47 0.06
N SER A 162 -9.94 12.19 -1.05
CA SER A 162 -11.07 13.11 -1.18
C SER A 162 -12.20 12.56 -2.06
N GLY A 163 -13.43 12.91 -1.72
CA GLY A 163 -14.62 12.52 -2.46
C GLY A 163 -14.77 13.29 -3.78
N GLU A 164 -14.20 14.49 -3.84
CA GLU A 164 -14.26 15.38 -5.02
C GLU A 164 -13.70 14.70 -6.29
N GLY A 165 -12.61 13.94 -6.18
CA GLY A 165 -12.02 13.20 -7.30
C GLY A 165 -12.42 11.74 -7.40
N PHE A 166 -13.36 11.26 -6.56
CA PHE A 166 -13.73 9.84 -6.49
C PHE A 166 -14.25 9.28 -7.82
N GLY A 167 -14.97 10.09 -8.59
CA GLY A 167 -15.43 9.68 -9.93
C GLY A 167 -14.28 9.38 -10.90
N THR A 168 -13.15 10.08 -10.80
CA THR A 168 -11.96 9.76 -11.60
C THR A 168 -11.29 8.49 -11.11
N LEU A 169 -11.25 8.26 -9.79
CA LEU A 169 -10.74 7.02 -9.20
C LEU A 169 -11.53 5.80 -9.69
N LEU A 170 -12.87 5.88 -9.72
CA LEU A 170 -13.71 4.81 -10.26
C LEU A 170 -13.35 4.47 -11.71
N ARG A 171 -13.18 5.48 -12.57
CA ARG A 171 -12.77 5.25 -13.97
C ARG A 171 -11.39 4.60 -14.08
N LEU A 172 -10.45 4.92 -13.19
CA LEU A 172 -9.14 4.25 -13.15
C LEU A 172 -9.28 2.78 -12.72
N VAL A 173 -10.15 2.50 -11.76
CA VAL A 173 -10.45 1.13 -11.28
C VAL A 173 -11.08 0.27 -12.39
N GLU A 174 -11.98 0.85 -13.19
CA GLU A 174 -12.53 0.22 -14.41
C GLU A 174 -11.44 -0.10 -15.45
N ARG A 175 -10.30 0.62 -15.40
CA ARG A 175 -9.11 0.39 -16.24
C ARG A 175 -8.07 -0.54 -15.61
N GLY A 176 -8.34 -1.08 -14.42
CA GLY A 176 -7.48 -2.05 -13.74
C GLY A 176 -6.58 -1.47 -12.64
N ALA A 177 -6.73 -0.19 -12.30
CA ALA A 177 -6.04 0.36 -11.13
C ALA A 177 -6.53 -0.32 -9.84
N HIS A 178 -5.59 -0.68 -8.97
CA HIS A 178 -5.92 -1.19 -7.65
C HIS A 178 -6.04 -0.02 -6.66
N VAL A 179 -6.81 -0.23 -5.59
CA VAL A 179 -7.04 0.79 -4.56
C VAL A 179 -6.91 0.16 -3.19
N LYS A 180 -6.10 0.80 -2.34
CA LYS A 180 -5.93 0.37 -0.97
C LYS A 180 -7.08 0.88 -0.08
N ALA A 181 -7.92 -0.03 0.39
CA ALA A 181 -8.92 0.19 1.43
C ALA A 181 -8.25 0.34 2.79
N THR A 182 -7.70 1.54 3.02
CA THR A 182 -6.82 1.90 4.13
C THR A 182 -7.10 3.33 4.56
N GLY A 183 -6.63 3.74 5.74
CA GLY A 183 -6.64 5.15 6.13
C GLY A 183 -8.04 5.78 6.18
N PHE A 184 -9.05 5.04 6.64
CA PHE A 184 -10.45 5.51 6.69
C PHE A 184 -10.61 6.78 7.53
N GLY A 185 -9.71 7.02 8.49
CA GLY A 185 -9.64 8.27 9.24
C GLY A 185 -9.10 9.48 8.48
N ARG A 186 -8.72 9.32 7.20
CA ARG A 186 -8.15 10.38 6.34
C ARG A 186 -9.14 10.91 5.30
N VAL A 187 -10.25 10.20 5.07
CA VAL A 187 -11.19 10.53 3.99
C VAL A 187 -12.29 11.49 4.43
N ASP A 188 -12.90 12.18 3.46
CA ASP A 188 -14.00 13.14 3.67
C ASP A 188 -15.37 12.62 3.16
N PHE A 189 -15.48 11.32 2.90
CA PHE A 189 -16.67 10.66 2.37
C PHE A 189 -17.06 9.39 3.15
N ASP A 190 -18.26 8.88 2.89
CA ASP A 190 -18.73 7.62 3.47
C ASP A 190 -17.98 6.41 2.91
N VAL A 191 -17.23 5.73 3.77
CA VAL A 191 -16.39 4.60 3.39
C VAL A 191 -17.22 3.42 2.89
N LYS A 192 -18.40 3.15 3.48
CA LYS A 192 -19.25 2.01 3.07
C LYS A 192 -19.65 2.14 1.60
N THR A 193 -20.20 3.30 1.24
CA THR A 193 -20.58 3.64 -0.14
C THR A 193 -19.39 3.54 -1.10
N ALA A 194 -18.21 4.03 -0.69
CA ALA A 194 -17.02 3.98 -1.53
C ALA A 194 -16.54 2.54 -1.79
N LEU A 195 -16.55 1.68 -0.77
CA LEU A 195 -16.19 0.26 -0.90
C LEU A 195 -17.12 -0.47 -1.88
N GLU A 196 -18.44 -0.26 -1.75
CA GLU A 196 -19.42 -0.86 -2.64
C GLU A 196 -19.22 -0.42 -4.10
N ALA A 197 -19.02 0.89 -4.33
CA ALA A 197 -18.81 1.43 -5.66
C ALA A 197 -17.51 0.93 -6.31
N LEU A 198 -16.40 0.91 -5.57
CA LEU A 198 -15.11 0.42 -6.06
C LEU A 198 -15.17 -1.09 -6.37
N PHE A 199 -15.78 -1.88 -5.49
CA PHE A 199 -15.95 -3.32 -5.70
C PHE A 199 -16.86 -3.60 -6.91
N ALA A 200 -17.93 -2.82 -7.08
CA ALA A 200 -18.83 -2.95 -8.22
C ALA A 200 -18.15 -2.58 -9.55
N ALA A 201 -17.26 -1.58 -9.55
CA ALA A 201 -16.48 -1.19 -10.71
C ALA A 201 -15.46 -2.27 -11.10
N ASN A 202 -14.75 -2.84 -10.12
CA ASN A 202 -13.85 -3.98 -10.33
C ASN A 202 -13.67 -4.79 -9.02
N PRO A 203 -14.16 -6.04 -8.96
CA PRO A 203 -14.11 -6.85 -7.73
C PRO A 203 -12.70 -7.34 -7.38
N ASP A 204 -11.70 -7.12 -8.24
CA ASP A 204 -10.31 -7.48 -8.00
C ASP A 204 -9.45 -6.27 -7.57
N ALA A 205 -9.98 -5.04 -7.60
CA ALA A 205 -9.17 -3.84 -7.40
C ALA A 205 -8.91 -3.46 -5.94
N LEU A 206 -9.85 -3.77 -5.04
CA LEU A 206 -9.74 -3.37 -3.62
C LEU A 206 -8.79 -4.30 -2.85
N MET A 207 -7.89 -3.70 -2.08
CA MET A 207 -6.99 -4.41 -1.17
C MET A 207 -6.96 -3.72 0.20
N PHE A 208 -7.19 -4.46 1.27
CA PHE A 208 -7.18 -3.91 2.63
C PHE A 208 -5.76 -3.72 3.18
N GLY A 209 -5.60 -2.76 4.07
CA GLY A 209 -4.41 -2.58 4.90
C GLY A 209 -4.70 -1.73 6.12
N SER A 210 -3.84 -1.83 7.13
CA SER A 210 -4.04 -1.20 8.42
C SER A 210 -3.61 0.27 8.45
N ASP A 211 -2.70 0.68 7.57
CA ASP A 211 -1.97 1.95 7.62
C ASP A 211 -1.28 2.17 8.99
N LEU A 212 -0.92 1.09 9.71
CA LEU A 212 -0.23 1.20 11.00
C LEU A 212 1.19 1.81 10.83
N PRO A 213 1.65 2.65 11.78
CA PRO A 213 1.01 3.09 13.02
C PRO A 213 0.14 4.35 12.86
N SER A 214 -0.43 4.55 11.68
CA SER A 214 -1.33 5.66 11.32
C SER A 214 -0.66 7.03 11.37
N THR A 215 0.58 7.10 10.87
CA THR A 215 1.37 8.34 10.85
C THR A 215 0.58 9.49 10.22
N ARG A 216 0.38 10.58 10.98
CA ARG A 216 -0.37 11.77 10.56
C ARG A 216 -1.84 11.53 10.14
N ALA A 217 -2.43 10.38 10.47
CA ALA A 217 -3.85 10.17 10.23
C ALA A 217 -4.68 11.00 11.24
N PRO A 218 -5.70 11.77 10.80
CA PRO A 218 -6.57 12.50 11.73
C PRO A 218 -7.26 11.58 12.75
N ARG A 219 -7.67 10.39 12.32
CA ARG A 219 -8.09 9.29 13.18
C ARG A 219 -7.20 8.07 12.89
N PRO A 220 -6.58 7.45 13.91
CA PRO A 220 -5.78 6.24 13.72
C PRO A 220 -6.65 5.05 13.37
N TYR A 221 -6.02 4.02 12.81
CA TYR A 221 -6.65 2.73 12.54
C TYR A 221 -7.25 2.11 13.80
N THR A 222 -8.46 1.54 13.64
CA THR A 222 -9.12 0.72 14.67
C THR A 222 -9.59 -0.58 14.06
N ASP A 223 -9.80 -1.60 14.89
CA ASP A 223 -10.29 -2.90 14.42
C ASP A 223 -11.69 -2.82 13.77
N ASP A 224 -12.44 -1.75 14.07
CA ASP A 224 -13.71 -1.43 13.41
C ASP A 224 -13.54 -1.17 11.91
N ASP A 225 -12.37 -0.67 11.46
CA ASP A 225 -12.10 -0.46 10.04
C ASP A 225 -12.02 -1.80 9.29
N PHE A 226 -11.48 -2.84 9.93
CA PHE A 226 -11.50 -4.21 9.40
C PHE A 226 -12.91 -4.79 9.40
N ALA A 227 -13.65 -4.62 10.51
CA ALA A 227 -15.04 -5.08 10.62
C ALA A 227 -15.94 -4.41 9.57
N LEU A 228 -15.70 -3.14 9.27
CA LEU A 228 -16.43 -2.36 8.27
C LEU A 228 -16.39 -2.99 6.88
N ILE A 229 -15.25 -3.57 6.47
CA ILE A 229 -15.12 -4.30 5.19
C ILE A 229 -16.11 -5.46 5.15
N ILE A 230 -16.16 -6.26 6.22
CA ILE A 230 -17.00 -7.46 6.33
C ILE A 230 -18.48 -7.07 6.38
N GLU A 231 -18.83 -6.08 7.21
CA GLU A 231 -20.20 -5.58 7.31
C GLU A 231 -20.74 -5.04 5.98
N THR A 232 -19.89 -4.37 5.21
CA THR A 232 -20.29 -3.69 3.97
C THR A 232 -20.36 -4.67 2.80
N LEU A 233 -19.34 -5.50 2.60
CA LEU A 233 -19.21 -6.33 1.42
C LEU A 233 -19.78 -7.75 1.62
N GLY A 234 -20.00 -8.14 2.87
CA GLY A 234 -20.30 -9.51 3.24
C GLY A 234 -19.10 -10.44 3.10
N ASP A 235 -19.24 -11.60 3.70
CA ASP A 235 -18.21 -12.62 3.86
C ASP A 235 -17.41 -12.97 2.60
N GLU A 236 -18.08 -13.27 1.49
CA GLU A 236 -17.42 -13.75 0.26
C GLU A 236 -16.55 -12.65 -0.35
N ARG A 237 -17.09 -11.44 -0.48
CA ARG A 237 -16.40 -10.31 -1.09
C ARG A 237 -15.31 -9.77 -0.17
N ALA A 238 -15.53 -9.78 1.15
CA ALA A 238 -14.53 -9.38 2.13
C ALA A 238 -13.28 -10.26 2.06
N ARG A 239 -13.40 -11.59 1.86
CA ARG A 239 -12.22 -12.48 1.70
C ARG A 239 -11.32 -12.06 0.53
N LYS A 240 -11.91 -11.60 -0.58
CA LYS A 240 -11.15 -11.06 -1.71
C LYS A 240 -10.35 -9.81 -1.33
N VAL A 241 -11.01 -8.85 -0.69
CA VAL A 241 -10.42 -7.56 -0.32
C VAL A 241 -9.37 -7.70 0.79
N LEU A 242 -9.61 -8.59 1.76
CA LEU A 242 -8.74 -8.81 2.91
C LEU A 242 -7.50 -9.64 2.57
N HIS A 243 -7.52 -10.46 1.51
CA HIS A 243 -6.39 -11.32 1.16
C HIS A 243 -6.20 -11.56 -0.34
N ASP A 244 -7.18 -12.12 -1.06
CA ASP A 244 -6.92 -12.74 -2.37
C ASP A 244 -6.45 -11.74 -3.44
N ASN A 245 -7.04 -10.54 -3.45
CA ASN A 245 -6.66 -9.49 -4.40
C ASN A 245 -5.22 -9.06 -4.16
N ALA A 246 -4.84 -8.86 -2.90
CA ALA A 246 -3.48 -8.48 -2.52
C ALA A 246 -2.46 -9.59 -2.81
N ALA A 247 -2.76 -10.84 -2.47
CA ALA A 247 -1.89 -11.97 -2.75
C ALA A 247 -1.63 -12.13 -4.25
N ARG A 248 -2.66 -11.92 -5.09
CA ARG A 248 -2.52 -11.93 -6.55
C ARG A 248 -1.73 -10.74 -7.07
N PHE A 249 -1.91 -9.56 -6.49
CA PHE A 249 -1.28 -8.34 -6.98
C PHE A 249 0.20 -8.21 -6.58
N TYR A 250 0.55 -8.63 -5.36
CA TYR A 250 1.91 -8.51 -4.84
C TYR A 250 2.79 -9.73 -5.12
N HIS A 251 2.20 -10.90 -5.39
CA HIS A 251 2.94 -12.16 -5.57
C HIS A 251 3.98 -12.41 -4.46
N PRO A 252 3.57 -12.44 -3.18
CA PRO A 252 4.47 -12.78 -2.08
C PRO A 252 4.99 -14.21 -2.26
N GLU A 253 6.15 -14.50 -1.69
CA GLU A 253 6.61 -15.88 -1.62
C GLU A 253 5.76 -16.66 -0.63
N GLU A 254 5.38 -17.89 -0.97
CA GLU A 254 4.69 -18.75 -0.03
C GLU A 254 5.63 -19.03 1.14
N SER A 255 5.15 -18.79 2.37
CA SER A 255 5.83 -19.29 3.55
C SER A 255 5.93 -20.81 3.43
N ALA A 256 7.14 -21.35 3.36
CA ALA A 256 7.36 -22.78 3.45
C ALA A 256 6.85 -23.22 4.83
N ILE A 257 5.62 -23.72 4.87
CA ILE A 257 4.97 -24.14 6.11
C ILE A 257 5.83 -25.27 6.70
N SER A 258 6.38 -25.01 7.90
CA SER A 258 6.77 -26.05 8.87
C SER A 258 5.63 -26.25 9.86
#